data_AF-A0A7L2HSN5-F1
#
_entry.id   AF-A0A7L2HSN5-F1
#
_cell.length_a   1.000
_cell.length_b   1.000
_cell.length_c   1.000
_cell.angle_alpha   90.00
_cell.angle_beta   90.00
_cell.angle_gamma   90.00
#
_symmetry.space_group_name_H-M   'P 1'
#
loop_
_entity.id
_entity.type
_entity.pdbx_description
1 polymer ?
#
loop_
_entity_poly.entity_id
_entity_poly.type
_entity_poly.pdbx_seq_one_letter_code
_entity_poly.pdbx_strand_id
1 'polypeptide(L)'
;VFSIVVFGSIVNEGYVNRLDETQEHCIFNRNRNACNYGITVGVLAFLSCLLYLALDAYFPQISSVKDRKKAVLSDIGVSAFWAFLWFVGFCFLTNQWQASKEEDNPMNEGGDAARAAITFSFFSIFTWEQQPSWTDDLPSCHLSGVGSAPNRSYTADGKGTEGHPLEDNWLKFRSENNCYLYGVFNGYDGNRVTNFVGQRLSAELLLGQLHADHSDADVRRVLLQAFDVVERSFLESIDDALAEKASLQSQLPEGVPHHQLPPQYQKIVERLKVVEQEISGGAMAIVAVVLNNKLYIANVGTNRALLCKSTVDGLQVTQLNVDHTTENEDELFRFSQLGLDAGKIKQVGTIRGQESTRRIGDYKVKYGYTDIELLSAAKSKPIIAEPEIHGGHLLDGVTGFLVLMSEGLYKALEAAHGPGQANQEIAAMIATEFAKQTSLDAVAQAVVDRVKRIHCDTFASGGERSKFCPRHEDMTLLVRNFGYPLGEMSQPTLTPTQGGRVYPVSVPYSSSQSTSKTSVTLSLVMPSQGQMVNGAHSSSTLDEATPTLT
;
A
#
# COMPACT_ATOMS: atom_id res chain seq x y z
N VAL A 1 -16.42 3.59 -27.93
CA VAL A 1 -16.11 2.76 -29.13
C VAL A 1 -17.23 1.79 -29.46
N PHE A 2 -17.64 0.90 -28.54
CA PHE A 2 -18.69 -0.11 -28.80
C PHE A 2 -20.02 0.48 -29.28
N SER A 3 -20.42 1.64 -28.73
CA SER A 3 -21.58 2.40 -29.21
C SER A 3 -21.56 2.66 -30.73
N ILE A 4 -20.40 3.08 -31.25
CA ILE A 4 -20.19 3.40 -32.67
C ILE A 4 -20.31 2.14 -33.53
N VAL A 5 -19.76 1.03 -33.05
CA VAL A 5 -19.88 -0.26 -33.73
C VAL A 5 -21.33 -0.69 -33.81
N VAL A 6 -22.09 -0.61 -32.71
CA VAL A 6 -23.49 -1.07 -32.68
C VAL A 6 -24.38 -0.24 -33.60
N PHE A 7 -24.42 1.10 -33.47
CA PHE A 7 -25.29 1.88 -34.36
C PHE A 7 -24.75 1.90 -35.80
N GLY A 8 -23.43 1.87 -35.99
CA GLY A 8 -22.80 1.84 -37.31
C GLY A 8 -23.14 0.58 -38.10
N SER A 9 -23.08 -0.59 -37.44
CA SER A 9 -23.47 -1.86 -38.05
C SER A 9 -24.96 -1.88 -38.43
N ILE A 10 -25.85 -1.34 -37.58
CA ILE A 10 -27.29 -1.33 -37.86
C ILE A 10 -27.66 -0.30 -38.94
N VAL A 11 -27.02 0.87 -38.97
CA VAL A 11 -27.30 1.89 -40.00
C VAL A 11 -26.78 1.46 -41.38
N ASN A 12 -25.62 0.81 -41.44
CA ASN A 12 -25.00 0.44 -42.71
C ASN A 12 -25.61 -0.83 -43.33
N GLU A 13 -25.86 -1.85 -42.52
CA GLU A 13 -26.25 -3.19 -43.00
C GLU A 13 -27.45 -3.79 -42.24
N GLY A 14 -28.12 -3.02 -41.37
CA GLY A 14 -29.27 -3.49 -40.59
C GLY A 14 -30.62 -3.42 -41.31
N TYR A 15 -30.67 -2.85 -42.51
CA TYR A 15 -31.87 -2.72 -43.34
C TYR A 15 -31.69 -3.52 -44.63
N VAL A 16 -32.48 -4.57 -44.79
CA VAL A 16 -32.39 -5.53 -45.90
C VAL A 16 -33.73 -5.62 -46.60
N ASN A 17 -33.72 -5.81 -47.92
CA ASN A 17 -34.90 -5.94 -48.74
C ASN A 17 -34.98 -7.35 -49.36
N ARG A 18 -36.19 -7.87 -49.59
CA ARG A 18 -36.37 -9.10 -50.38
C ARG A 18 -36.18 -8.78 -51.87
N LEU A 19 -35.79 -9.78 -52.65
CA LEU A 19 -35.64 -9.67 -54.11
C LEU A 19 -36.93 -9.22 -54.82
N ASP A 20 -38.10 -9.45 -54.20
CA ASP A 20 -39.43 -9.13 -54.75
C ASP A 20 -40.11 -7.90 -54.12
N GLU A 21 -39.53 -7.32 -53.06
CA GLU A 21 -40.05 -6.12 -52.40
C GLU A 21 -39.13 -4.92 -52.74
N THR A 22 -39.63 -3.69 -52.66
CA THR A 22 -38.82 -2.46 -52.81
C THR A 22 -38.61 -1.74 -51.48
N GLN A 23 -39.17 -2.27 -50.40
CA GLN A 23 -39.12 -1.66 -49.06
C GLN A 23 -38.09 -2.37 -48.18
N GLU A 24 -37.16 -1.59 -47.64
CA GLU A 24 -36.17 -2.09 -46.71
C GLU A 24 -36.79 -2.36 -45.34
N HIS A 25 -36.55 -3.56 -44.81
CA HIS A 25 -37.00 -3.98 -43.49
C HIS A 25 -35.81 -4.24 -42.57
N CYS A 26 -36.02 -4.03 -41.28
CA CYS A 26 -35.01 -4.30 -40.27
C CYS A 26 -34.63 -5.79 -40.26
N ILE A 27 -33.33 -6.08 -40.20
CA ILE A 27 -32.77 -7.45 -40.21
C ILE A 27 -33.22 -8.29 -38.99
N PHE A 28 -33.61 -7.63 -37.91
CA PHE A 28 -34.18 -8.24 -36.70
C PHE A 28 -35.69 -8.46 -36.87
N ASN A 29 -36.10 -9.63 -37.36
CA ASN A 29 -37.49 -10.07 -37.48
C ASN A 29 -38.44 -9.06 -38.17
N ARG A 30 -37.93 -8.29 -39.14
CA ARG A 30 -38.66 -7.19 -39.82
C ARG A 30 -39.26 -6.15 -38.86
N ASN A 31 -38.80 -6.14 -37.61
CA ASN A 31 -39.34 -5.30 -36.56
C ASN A 31 -38.58 -3.98 -36.53
N ARG A 32 -39.21 -2.93 -37.07
CA ARG A 32 -38.62 -1.59 -37.12
C ARG A 32 -38.20 -1.07 -35.74
N ASN A 33 -38.88 -1.51 -34.67
CA ASN A 33 -38.54 -1.09 -33.30
C ASN A 33 -37.21 -1.68 -32.83
N ALA A 34 -36.77 -2.83 -33.36
CA ALA A 34 -35.49 -3.45 -33.00
C ALA A 34 -34.29 -2.67 -33.52
N CYS A 35 -34.27 -2.35 -34.82
CA CYS A 35 -33.23 -1.50 -35.39
C CYS A 35 -33.26 -0.08 -34.80
N ASN A 36 -34.46 0.50 -34.64
CA ASN A 36 -34.59 1.81 -34.02
C ASN A 36 -34.04 1.82 -32.59
N TYR A 37 -34.32 0.79 -31.78
CA TYR A 37 -33.79 0.69 -30.41
C TYR A 37 -32.26 0.69 -30.42
N GLY A 38 -31.63 -0.18 -31.23
CA GLY A 38 -30.17 -0.28 -31.30
C GLY A 38 -29.50 1.01 -31.78
N ILE A 39 -30.10 1.71 -32.75
CA ILE A 39 -29.62 3.01 -33.24
C ILE A 39 -29.78 4.08 -32.16
N THR A 40 -30.97 4.20 -31.55
CA THR A 40 -31.24 5.23 -30.55
C THR A 40 -30.35 5.08 -29.31
N VAL A 41 -30.24 3.86 -28.77
CA VAL A 41 -29.36 3.58 -27.63
C VAL A 41 -27.91 3.83 -27.99
N GLY A 42 -27.45 3.38 -29.17
CA GLY A 42 -26.08 3.60 -29.62
C GLY A 42 -25.72 5.06 -29.87
N VAL A 43 -26.62 5.88 -30.41
CA VAL A 43 -26.36 7.31 -30.63
C VAL A 43 -26.39 8.08 -29.31
N LEU A 44 -27.36 7.83 -28.44
CA LEU A 44 -27.46 8.52 -27.15
C LEU A 44 -26.31 8.16 -26.21
N ALA A 45 -25.86 6.91 -26.20
CA ALA A 45 -24.68 6.50 -25.45
C ALA A 45 -23.41 7.18 -25.99
N PHE A 46 -23.27 7.30 -27.32
CA PHE A 46 -22.14 8.03 -27.92
C PHE A 46 -22.12 9.52 -27.51
N LEU A 47 -23.27 10.19 -27.56
CA LEU A 47 -23.38 11.59 -27.11
C LEU A 47 -23.11 11.73 -25.62
N SER A 48 -23.56 10.78 -24.81
CA SER A 48 -23.29 10.74 -23.36
C SER A 48 -21.79 10.61 -23.10
N CYS A 49 -21.09 9.70 -23.79
CA CYS A 49 -19.64 9.58 -23.69
C CYS A 49 -18.91 10.89 -24.08
N LEU A 50 -19.37 11.60 -25.11
CA LEU A 50 -18.78 12.89 -25.49
C LEU A 50 -18.98 13.96 -24.41
N LEU A 51 -20.16 13.99 -23.78
CA LEU A 51 -20.44 14.91 -22.68
C LEU A 51 -19.53 14.61 -21.48
N TYR A 52 -19.41 13.34 -21.09
CA TYR A 52 -18.53 12.94 -19.98
C TYR A 52 -17.06 13.17 -20.31
N LEU A 53 -16.61 12.89 -21.54
CA LEU A 53 -15.25 13.24 -21.96
C LEU A 53 -14.96 14.74 -21.89
N ALA A 54 -15.94 15.59 -22.21
CA ALA A 54 -15.83 17.02 -22.01
C ALA A 54 -15.79 17.36 -20.51
N LEU A 55 -16.66 16.76 -19.69
CA LEU A 55 -16.64 16.94 -18.24
C LEU A 55 -15.29 16.55 -17.64
N ASP A 56 -14.70 15.44 -18.07
CA ASP A 56 -13.38 14.97 -17.64
C ASP A 56 -12.27 15.97 -18.01
N ALA A 57 -12.33 16.55 -19.21
CA ALA A 57 -11.38 17.58 -19.63
C ALA A 57 -11.51 18.89 -18.80
N TYR A 58 -12.73 19.22 -18.36
CA TYR A 58 -12.99 20.37 -17.50
C TYR A 58 -12.85 20.06 -16.00
N PHE A 59 -12.83 18.79 -15.61
CA PHE A 59 -12.81 18.35 -14.22
C PHE A 59 -11.65 18.94 -13.40
N PRO A 60 -10.41 19.08 -13.93
CA PRO A 60 -9.31 19.73 -13.22
C PRO A 60 -9.55 21.21 -12.90
N GLN A 61 -10.48 21.88 -13.60
CA GLN A 61 -10.80 23.30 -13.41
C GLN A 61 -11.94 23.51 -12.41
N ILE A 62 -12.68 22.46 -12.03
CA ILE A 62 -13.79 22.56 -11.07
C ILE A 62 -13.20 22.70 -9.66
N SER A 63 -13.30 23.87 -9.05
CA SER A 63 -12.72 24.21 -7.75
C SER A 63 -13.56 23.78 -6.53
N SER A 64 -14.67 23.07 -6.74
CA SER A 64 -15.65 22.73 -5.69
C SER A 64 -15.76 21.21 -5.55
N VAL A 65 -15.31 20.69 -4.40
CA VAL A 65 -15.44 19.27 -4.01
C VAL A 65 -16.90 18.78 -4.03
N LYS A 66 -17.86 19.66 -3.71
CA LYS A 66 -19.29 19.33 -3.76
C LYS A 66 -19.78 19.08 -5.19
N ASP A 67 -19.26 19.82 -6.15
CA ASP A 67 -19.63 19.67 -7.56
C ASP A 67 -18.90 18.48 -8.19
N ARG A 68 -17.65 18.21 -7.79
CA ARG A 68 -16.95 16.96 -8.15
C ARG A 68 -17.67 15.72 -7.63
N LYS A 69 -18.12 15.73 -6.37
CA LYS A 69 -18.92 14.62 -5.80
C LYS A 69 -20.22 14.39 -6.58
N LYS A 70 -20.90 15.46 -6.98
CA LYS A 70 -22.10 15.37 -7.81
C LYS A 70 -21.80 14.84 -9.20
N ALA A 71 -20.68 15.25 -9.80
CA ALA A 71 -20.23 14.75 -11.09
C ALA A 71 -19.91 13.24 -11.03
N VAL A 72 -19.16 12.79 -10.03
CA VAL A 72 -18.86 11.36 -9.83
C VAL A 72 -20.12 10.55 -9.54
N LEU A 73 -21.03 11.05 -8.70
CA LEU A 73 -22.30 10.37 -8.42
C LEU A 73 -23.21 10.32 -9.66
N SER A 74 -23.18 11.38 -10.49
CA SER A 74 -23.87 11.42 -11.78
C SER A 74 -23.29 10.39 -12.74
N ASP A 75 -21.96 10.25 -12.81
CA ASP A 75 -21.29 9.29 -13.67
C ASP A 75 -21.62 7.85 -13.28
N ILE A 76 -21.60 7.52 -11.98
CA ILE A 76 -22.04 6.21 -11.46
C ILE A 76 -23.51 5.94 -11.85
N GLY A 77 -24.39 6.92 -11.64
CA GLY A 77 -25.81 6.78 -11.97
C GLY A 77 -26.08 6.59 -13.46
N VAL A 78 -25.37 7.34 -14.31
CA VAL A 78 -25.49 7.24 -15.77
C VAL A 78 -24.87 5.93 -16.28
N SER A 79 -23.76 5.48 -15.69
CA SER A 79 -23.14 4.20 -16.03
C SER A 79 -24.06 3.01 -15.71
N ALA A 80 -24.69 2.99 -14.52
CA ALA A 80 -25.67 1.97 -14.16
C ALA A 80 -26.90 2.00 -15.10
N PHE A 81 -27.37 3.19 -15.49
CA PHE A 81 -28.48 3.33 -16.43
C PHE A 81 -28.12 2.81 -17.84
N TRP A 82 -26.92 3.13 -18.34
CA TRP A 82 -26.47 2.62 -19.64
C TRP A 82 -26.23 1.11 -19.62
N ALA A 83 -25.65 0.55 -18.56
CA ALA A 83 -25.51 -0.89 -18.40
C ALA A 83 -26.87 -1.61 -18.51
N PHE A 84 -27.91 -1.07 -17.87
CA PHE A 84 -29.27 -1.58 -17.98
C PHE A 84 -29.83 -1.50 -19.40
N LEU A 85 -29.68 -0.37 -20.10
CA LEU A 85 -30.16 -0.22 -21.48
C LEU A 85 -29.42 -1.14 -22.47
N TRP A 86 -28.11 -1.36 -22.26
CA TRP A 86 -27.33 -2.31 -23.05
C TRP A 86 -27.75 -3.76 -22.78
N PHE A 87 -28.07 -4.10 -21.54
CA PHE A 87 -28.64 -5.41 -21.19
C PHE A 87 -30.00 -5.65 -21.86
N VAL A 88 -30.93 -4.69 -21.75
CA VAL A 88 -32.23 -4.76 -22.43
C VAL A 88 -32.05 -4.85 -23.94
N GLY A 89 -31.11 -4.09 -24.51
CA GLY A 89 -30.77 -4.12 -25.92
C GLY A 89 -30.24 -5.46 -26.38
N PHE A 90 -29.32 -6.05 -25.64
CA PHE A 90 -28.80 -7.38 -25.90
C PHE A 90 -29.92 -8.43 -25.90
N CYS A 91 -30.76 -8.47 -24.85
CA CYS A 91 -31.87 -9.41 -24.76
C CYS A 91 -32.87 -9.20 -25.90
N PHE A 92 -33.22 -7.95 -26.21
CA PHE A 92 -34.21 -7.62 -27.23
C PHE A 92 -33.71 -7.96 -28.64
N LEU A 93 -32.49 -7.54 -29.00
CA LEU A 93 -31.90 -7.82 -30.31
C LEU A 93 -31.65 -9.32 -30.50
N THR A 94 -31.19 -10.03 -29.47
CA THR A 94 -30.98 -11.49 -29.53
C THR A 94 -32.28 -12.24 -29.73
N ASN A 95 -33.34 -11.87 -29.00
CA ASN A 95 -34.66 -12.50 -29.15
C ASN A 95 -35.26 -12.25 -30.54
N GLN A 96 -35.14 -11.02 -31.06
CA GLN A 96 -35.60 -10.72 -32.42
C GLN A 96 -34.74 -11.40 -33.49
N TRP A 97 -33.44 -11.51 -33.30
CA TRP A 97 -32.56 -12.25 -34.21
C TRP A 97 -32.87 -13.75 -34.23
N GLN A 98 -33.15 -14.36 -33.08
CA GLN A 98 -33.56 -15.76 -32.98
C GLN A 98 -34.91 -16.02 -33.67
N ALA A 99 -35.80 -15.04 -33.68
CA ALA A 99 -37.10 -15.13 -34.34
C ALA A 99 -37.06 -14.85 -35.86
N SER A 100 -35.94 -14.32 -36.39
CA SER A 100 -35.76 -14.07 -37.82
C SER A 100 -35.77 -15.39 -38.62
N LYS A 101 -36.53 -15.43 -39.73
CA LYS A 101 -36.59 -16.61 -40.60
C LYS A 101 -35.61 -16.50 -41.77
N GLU A 102 -35.08 -17.62 -42.21
CA GLU A 102 -34.16 -17.70 -43.37
C GLU A 102 -34.84 -17.26 -44.68
N GLU A 103 -36.16 -17.43 -44.78
CA GLU A 103 -36.99 -16.91 -45.88
C GLU A 103 -37.01 -15.38 -45.97
N ASP A 104 -36.70 -14.66 -44.90
CA ASP A 104 -36.69 -13.19 -44.86
C ASP A 104 -35.36 -12.60 -45.36
N ASN A 105 -34.28 -13.39 -45.38
CA ASN A 105 -32.96 -12.98 -45.87
C ASN A 105 -32.21 -14.14 -46.57
N PRO A 106 -32.60 -14.51 -47.80
CA PRO A 106 -32.08 -15.68 -48.51
C PRO A 106 -30.60 -15.57 -48.93
N MET A 107 -30.03 -14.35 -48.95
CA MET A 107 -28.62 -14.10 -49.30
C MET A 107 -27.70 -13.93 -48.07
N ASN A 108 -28.25 -13.99 -46.86
CA ASN A 108 -27.55 -13.73 -45.59
C ASN A 108 -26.77 -12.38 -45.59
N GLU A 109 -27.28 -11.38 -46.32
CA GLU A 109 -26.68 -10.05 -46.36
C GLU A 109 -26.88 -9.35 -45.01
N GLY A 110 -25.82 -8.77 -44.45
CA GLY A 110 -25.86 -8.07 -43.16
C GLY A 110 -25.92 -8.97 -41.90
N GLY A 111 -25.84 -10.30 -42.03
CA GLY A 111 -25.89 -11.22 -40.89
C GLY A 111 -24.71 -11.04 -39.91
N ASP A 112 -23.53 -10.72 -40.43
CA ASP A 112 -22.35 -10.43 -39.60
C ASP A 112 -22.48 -9.10 -38.87
N ALA A 113 -23.10 -8.09 -39.50
CA ALA A 113 -23.41 -6.81 -38.87
C ALA A 113 -24.44 -6.97 -37.72
N ALA A 114 -25.46 -7.80 -37.89
CA ALA A 114 -26.41 -8.11 -36.81
C ALA A 114 -25.74 -8.84 -35.64
N ARG A 115 -24.88 -9.82 -35.92
CA ARG A 115 -24.10 -10.53 -34.89
C ARG A 115 -23.12 -9.61 -34.18
N ALA A 116 -22.46 -8.72 -34.91
CA ALA A 116 -21.60 -7.69 -34.32
C ALA A 116 -22.41 -6.78 -33.39
N ALA A 117 -23.56 -6.27 -33.84
CA ALA A 117 -24.43 -5.42 -33.01
C ALA A 117 -24.85 -6.11 -31.70
N ILE A 118 -25.23 -7.39 -31.74
CA ILE A 118 -25.57 -8.17 -30.54
C ILE A 118 -24.35 -8.36 -29.63
N THR A 119 -23.22 -8.79 -30.20
CA THR A 119 -22.00 -9.12 -29.45
C THR A 119 -21.42 -7.88 -28.77
N PHE A 120 -21.36 -6.75 -29.47
CA PHE A 120 -20.88 -5.49 -28.90
C PHE A 120 -21.88 -4.85 -27.94
N SER A 121 -23.19 -5.12 -28.07
CA SER A 121 -24.18 -4.75 -27.05
C SER A 121 -23.94 -5.53 -25.75
N PHE A 122 -23.60 -6.82 -25.82
CA PHE A 122 -23.23 -7.64 -24.65
C PHE A 122 -21.95 -7.14 -23.97
N PHE A 123 -20.88 -6.93 -24.74
CA PHE A 123 -19.62 -6.44 -24.16
C PHE A 123 -19.74 -5.01 -23.59
N SER A 124 -20.66 -4.20 -24.12
CA SER A 124 -20.93 -2.87 -23.58
C SER A 124 -21.39 -2.94 -22.12
N ILE A 125 -22.14 -3.97 -21.71
CA ILE A 125 -22.63 -4.13 -20.33
C ILE A 125 -21.49 -4.02 -19.31
N PHE A 126 -20.40 -4.77 -19.51
CA PHE A 126 -19.26 -4.81 -18.59
C PHE A 126 -18.39 -3.55 -18.65
N THR A 127 -18.37 -2.85 -19.79
CA THR A 127 -17.61 -1.59 -19.89
C THR A 127 -18.19 -0.46 -19.06
N TRP A 128 -19.49 -0.52 -18.75
CA TRP A 128 -20.14 0.42 -17.85
C TRP A 128 -20.14 -0.06 -16.38
N GLU A 129 -19.57 -1.24 -16.09
CA GLU A 129 -19.54 -1.86 -14.74
C GLU A 129 -18.16 -1.79 -14.07
N GLN A 130 -17.09 -1.42 -14.78
CA GLN A 130 -15.83 -1.11 -14.12
C GLN A 130 -15.98 0.15 -13.28
N GLN A 131 -15.97 0.03 -11.95
CA GLN A 131 -15.90 1.20 -11.08
C GLN A 131 -14.59 1.94 -11.39
N PRO A 132 -14.62 3.15 -11.98
CA PRO A 132 -13.42 3.96 -12.04
C PRO A 132 -12.96 4.23 -10.61
N SER A 133 -11.69 4.00 -10.32
CA SER A 133 -11.13 4.34 -9.02
C SER A 133 -11.13 5.87 -8.92
N TRP A 134 -12.17 6.43 -8.30
CA TRP A 134 -12.34 7.88 -8.12
C TRP A 134 -11.13 8.55 -7.43
N THR A 135 -10.25 7.76 -6.81
CA THR A 135 -8.98 8.21 -6.23
C THR A 135 -7.96 8.65 -7.28
N ASP A 136 -8.05 8.16 -8.52
CA ASP A 136 -7.09 8.48 -9.57
C ASP A 136 -7.19 9.95 -9.99
N ASP A 137 -8.35 10.56 -9.77
CA ASP A 137 -8.62 11.97 -10.05
C ASP A 137 -8.18 12.91 -8.91
N LEU A 138 -7.74 12.37 -7.76
CA LEU A 138 -7.27 13.19 -6.64
C LEU A 138 -5.86 13.73 -6.91
N PRO A 139 -5.63 15.04 -6.70
CA PRO A 139 -4.33 15.63 -6.99
C PRO A 139 -3.27 15.08 -6.03
N SER A 140 -2.19 14.57 -6.61
CA SER A 140 -1.05 14.04 -5.87
C SER A 140 -0.23 15.16 -5.20
N CYS A 141 0.42 14.82 -4.08
CA CYS A 141 1.27 15.77 -3.37
C CYS A 141 2.69 15.82 -3.98
N HIS A 142 3.03 16.95 -4.61
CA HIS A 142 4.38 17.21 -5.16
C HIS A 142 5.48 17.35 -4.09
N LEU A 143 5.13 17.48 -2.82
CA LEU A 143 6.07 17.62 -1.70
C LEU A 143 6.43 16.27 -1.06
N SER A 144 6.04 15.17 -1.69
CA SER A 144 6.33 13.81 -1.25
C SER A 144 6.79 12.92 -2.40
N GLY A 145 7.71 12.01 -2.09
CA GLY A 145 8.21 10.99 -3.01
C GLY A 145 8.01 9.58 -2.45
N VAL A 146 7.89 8.60 -3.34
CA VAL A 146 7.76 7.19 -2.97
C VAL A 146 8.75 6.34 -3.75
N GLY A 147 9.36 5.38 -3.06
CA GLY A 147 10.15 4.31 -3.66
C GLY A 147 9.63 2.95 -3.18
N SER A 148 9.68 1.94 -4.05
CA SER A 148 9.28 0.59 -3.68
C SER A 148 10.11 -0.48 -4.39
N ALA A 149 10.11 -1.69 -3.81
CA ALA A 149 10.70 -2.89 -4.39
C ALA A 149 9.90 -4.13 -3.97
N PRO A 150 9.73 -5.11 -4.87
CA PRO A 150 9.05 -6.36 -4.54
C PRO A 150 9.94 -7.28 -3.69
N ASN A 151 9.30 -8.18 -2.97
CA ASN A 151 9.89 -9.30 -2.24
C ASN A 151 10.82 -10.13 -3.14
N ARG A 152 11.88 -10.67 -2.55
CA ARG A 152 12.80 -11.58 -3.24
C ARG A 152 13.32 -12.64 -2.31
N SER A 153 13.42 -13.86 -2.84
CA SER A 153 14.18 -14.97 -2.27
C SER A 153 15.44 -15.21 -3.08
N TYR A 154 16.59 -15.38 -2.44
CA TYR A 154 17.84 -15.65 -3.14
C TYR A 154 18.10 -17.16 -3.25
N THR A 155 18.56 -17.57 -4.43
CA THR A 155 19.06 -18.93 -4.67
C THR A 155 20.55 -19.03 -4.32
N ALA A 156 21.06 -20.26 -4.17
CA ALA A 156 22.49 -20.51 -3.90
C ALA A 156 23.42 -19.91 -4.96
N ASP A 157 22.92 -19.71 -6.18
CA ASP A 157 23.64 -19.08 -7.30
C ASP A 157 23.63 -17.53 -7.23
N GLY A 158 23.04 -16.95 -6.18
CA GLY A 158 22.94 -15.49 -5.98
C GLY A 158 21.87 -14.80 -6.82
N LYS A 159 21.11 -15.54 -7.64
CA LYS A 159 19.96 -14.99 -8.39
C LYS A 159 18.73 -14.89 -7.49
N GLY A 160 18.10 -13.71 -7.47
CA GLY A 160 16.86 -13.47 -6.74
C GLY A 160 15.63 -13.78 -7.60
N THR A 161 14.68 -14.52 -7.03
CA THR A 161 13.35 -14.77 -7.60
C THR A 161 12.29 -14.09 -6.74
N GLU A 162 11.22 -13.62 -7.36
CA GLU A 162 10.04 -13.07 -6.65
C GLU A 162 9.22 -14.24 -6.08
N GLY A 163 8.84 -14.15 -4.81
CA GLY A 163 8.08 -15.18 -4.10
C GLY A 163 6.57 -15.02 -4.28
N HIS A 164 6.08 -13.78 -4.32
CA HIS A 164 4.69 -13.44 -4.57
C HIS A 164 4.58 -12.09 -5.32
N PRO A 165 3.41 -11.75 -5.90
CA PRO A 165 3.14 -10.41 -6.44
C PRO A 165 3.31 -9.33 -5.36
N LEU A 166 3.56 -8.07 -5.76
CA LEU A 166 3.63 -6.94 -4.81
C LEU A 166 2.30 -6.77 -4.06
N GLU A 167 2.37 -6.87 -2.74
CA GLU A 167 1.25 -6.75 -1.80
C GLU A 167 1.21 -5.38 -1.12
N ASP A 168 2.36 -4.71 -1.01
CA ASP A 168 2.48 -3.33 -0.53
C ASP A 168 1.70 -2.33 -1.40
N ASN A 169 1.09 -1.33 -0.76
CA ASN A 169 0.44 -0.21 -1.44
C ASN A 169 0.70 1.11 -0.69
N TRP A 170 0.49 2.26 -1.33
CA TRP A 170 0.73 3.57 -0.76
C TRP A 170 -0.19 4.64 -1.35
N LEU A 171 -0.35 5.76 -0.64
CA LEU A 171 -1.08 6.93 -1.14
C LEU A 171 -0.39 8.24 -0.73
N LYS A 172 -0.52 9.27 -1.58
CA LYS A 172 0.02 10.63 -1.35
C LYS A 172 -0.87 11.70 -1.97
N PHE A 173 -1.98 12.02 -1.31
CA PHE A 173 -2.97 12.96 -1.82
C PHE A 173 -2.89 14.33 -1.15
N ARG A 174 -3.32 15.36 -1.90
CA ARG A 174 -3.56 16.71 -1.40
C ARG A 174 -5.02 17.07 -1.62
N SER A 175 -5.71 17.51 -0.59
CA SER A 175 -7.04 18.11 -0.69
C SER A 175 -6.96 19.64 -0.75
N GLU A 176 -8.02 20.29 -1.22
CA GLU A 176 -8.09 21.74 -1.46
C GLU A 176 -7.95 22.57 -0.17
N ASN A 177 -8.22 21.98 1.00
CA ASN A 177 -8.21 22.66 2.31
C ASN A 177 -6.83 22.63 3.02
N ASN A 178 -5.70 22.61 2.27
CA ASN A 178 -4.36 22.38 2.85
C ASN A 178 -4.28 21.10 3.72
N CYS A 179 -5.12 20.12 3.42
CA CYS A 179 -5.12 18.82 4.06
C CYS A 179 -4.33 17.85 3.18
N TYR A 180 -3.36 17.16 3.76
CA TYR A 180 -2.55 16.18 3.07
C TYR A 180 -2.74 14.82 3.72
N LEU A 181 -2.85 13.78 2.90
CA LEU A 181 -3.01 12.41 3.33
C LEU A 181 -1.91 11.56 2.70
N TYR A 182 -1.14 10.90 3.57
CA TYR A 182 -0.09 9.96 3.19
C TYR A 182 -0.38 8.61 3.84
N GLY A 183 -0.07 7.52 3.15
CA GLY A 183 -0.27 6.18 3.69
C GLY A 183 0.71 5.18 3.10
N VAL A 184 1.16 4.24 3.93
CA VAL A 184 1.91 3.06 3.51
C VAL A 184 1.22 1.84 4.12
N PHE A 185 0.89 0.88 3.25
CA PHE A 185 0.14 -0.32 3.58
C PHE A 185 1.00 -1.54 3.27
N ASN A 186 1.16 -2.41 4.25
CA ASN A 186 1.87 -3.68 4.11
C ASN A 186 0.85 -4.81 4.05
N GLY A 187 0.82 -5.54 2.93
CA GLY A 187 -0.13 -6.61 2.67
C GLY A 187 0.46 -7.99 2.94
N TYR A 188 -0.40 -8.97 3.16
CA TYR A 188 -0.03 -10.39 3.15
C TYR A 188 -1.23 -11.24 2.72
N ASP A 189 -0.98 -12.46 2.23
CA ASP A 189 -2.00 -13.37 1.71
C ASP A 189 -2.80 -12.76 0.53
N GLY A 190 -2.15 -11.91 -0.29
CA GLY A 190 -2.73 -11.20 -1.43
C GLY A 190 -2.83 -9.68 -1.24
N ASN A 191 -3.00 -8.96 -2.35
CA ASN A 191 -3.02 -7.49 -2.38
C ASN A 191 -4.44 -6.87 -2.40
N ARG A 192 -5.50 -7.70 -2.31
CA ARG A 192 -6.89 -7.23 -2.36
C ARG A 192 -7.19 -6.27 -1.19
N VAL A 193 -6.73 -6.60 0.02
CA VAL A 193 -7.00 -5.81 1.22
C VAL A 193 -6.26 -4.48 1.19
N THR A 194 -4.99 -4.47 0.80
CA THR A 194 -4.20 -3.23 0.72
C THR A 194 -4.77 -2.27 -0.31
N ASN A 195 -5.22 -2.77 -1.47
CA ASN A 195 -5.93 -1.98 -2.47
C ASN A 195 -7.26 -1.43 -1.96
N PHE A 196 -8.07 -2.27 -1.30
CA PHE A 196 -9.35 -1.85 -0.72
C PHE A 196 -9.16 -0.77 0.35
N VAL A 197 -8.18 -0.95 1.25
CA VAL A 197 -7.86 0.03 2.30
C VAL A 197 -7.42 1.35 1.70
N GLY A 198 -6.52 1.35 0.71
CA GLY A 198 -6.05 2.58 0.07
C GLY A 198 -7.18 3.39 -0.57
N GLN A 199 -8.08 2.72 -1.30
CA GLN A 199 -9.22 3.35 -1.96
C GLN A 199 -10.27 3.85 -0.95
N ARG A 200 -10.69 2.98 -0.03
CA ARG A 200 -11.78 3.28 0.90
C ARG A 200 -11.38 4.33 1.93
N LEU A 201 -10.15 4.25 2.44
CA LEU A 201 -9.67 5.22 3.43
C LEU A 201 -9.53 6.62 2.84
N SER A 202 -9.12 6.72 1.56
CA SER A 202 -9.14 7.99 0.84
C SER A 202 -10.54 8.59 0.77
N ALA A 203 -11.58 7.76 0.57
CA ALA A 203 -12.96 8.20 0.45
C ALA A 203 -13.50 8.74 1.78
N GLU A 204 -13.16 8.07 2.88
CA GLU A 204 -13.64 8.42 4.22
C GLU A 204 -12.91 9.65 4.82
N LEU A 205 -11.76 10.06 4.26
CA LEU A 205 -10.99 11.18 4.79
C LEU A 205 -11.01 12.43 3.89
N LEU A 206 -10.99 12.26 2.56
CA LEU A 206 -10.79 13.37 1.62
C LEU A 206 -12.08 13.93 1.03
N LEU A 207 -13.23 13.24 1.19
CA LEU A 207 -14.54 13.66 0.65
C LEU A 207 -15.32 14.59 1.61
N GLY A 208 -14.58 15.46 2.31
CA GLY A 208 -15.15 16.52 3.16
C GLY A 208 -15.33 16.15 4.63
N GLN A 209 -14.75 15.06 5.11
CA GLN A 209 -14.78 14.67 6.53
C GLN A 209 -13.72 15.41 7.37
N LEU A 210 -12.66 15.92 6.73
CA LEU A 210 -11.63 16.72 7.40
C LEU A 210 -11.75 18.20 6.98
N HIS A 211 -11.91 19.06 7.99
CA HIS A 211 -11.97 20.51 7.84
C HIS A 211 -10.86 21.20 8.63
N ALA A 212 -10.42 22.35 8.16
CA ALA A 212 -9.39 23.15 8.84
C ALA A 212 -9.80 23.55 10.27
N ASP A 213 -11.09 23.73 10.54
CA ASP A 213 -11.56 24.17 11.87
C ASP A 213 -11.67 23.01 12.90
N HIS A 214 -11.29 21.79 12.52
CA HIS A 214 -11.38 20.64 13.42
C HIS A 214 -10.36 20.70 14.56
N SER A 215 -10.84 20.38 15.77
CA SER A 215 -9.96 20.17 16.92
C SER A 215 -9.21 18.85 16.81
N ASP A 216 -8.14 18.69 17.59
CA ASP A 216 -7.36 17.46 17.66
C ASP A 216 -8.25 16.24 18.02
N ALA A 217 -9.30 16.45 18.84
CA ALA A 217 -10.28 15.43 19.20
C ALA A 217 -11.20 15.05 18.02
N ASP A 218 -11.60 16.02 17.21
CA ASP A 218 -12.42 15.77 16.02
C ASP A 218 -11.64 14.99 14.96
N VAL A 219 -10.37 15.36 14.71
CA VAL A 219 -9.49 14.62 13.80
C VAL A 219 -9.31 13.18 14.27
N ARG A 220 -9.06 12.97 15.57
CA ARG A 220 -8.98 11.63 16.16
C ARG A 220 -10.25 10.82 15.94
N ARG A 221 -11.43 11.42 16.17
CA ARG A 221 -12.73 10.76 15.96
C ARG A 221 -12.93 10.37 14.50
N VAL A 222 -12.63 11.27 13.56
CA VAL A 222 -12.75 11.02 12.12
C VAL A 222 -11.83 9.88 11.68
N LEU A 223 -10.58 9.86 12.16
CA LEU A 223 -9.64 8.77 11.88
C LEU A 223 -10.14 7.42 12.43
N LEU A 224 -10.60 7.36 13.68
CA LEU A 224 -11.17 6.13 14.25
C LEU A 224 -12.37 5.63 13.43
N GLN A 225 -13.28 6.53 13.08
CA GLN A 225 -14.45 6.20 12.28
C GLN A 225 -14.06 5.71 10.87
N ALA A 226 -13.08 6.33 10.22
CA ALA A 226 -12.63 5.93 8.90
C ALA A 226 -12.08 4.49 8.90
N PHE A 227 -11.24 4.13 9.87
CA PHE A 227 -10.72 2.76 9.98
C PHE A 227 -11.82 1.74 10.34
N ASP A 228 -12.76 2.09 11.23
CA ASP A 228 -13.91 1.23 11.56
C ASP A 228 -14.80 0.96 10.34
N VAL A 229 -15.08 1.98 9.52
CA VAL A 229 -15.84 1.82 8.27
C VAL A 229 -15.08 0.97 7.25
N VAL A 230 -13.76 1.17 7.12
CA VAL A 230 -12.93 0.37 6.20
C VAL A 230 -12.94 -1.11 6.59
N GLU A 231 -12.74 -1.43 7.86
CA GLU A 231 -12.78 -2.82 8.35
C GLU A 231 -14.16 -3.46 8.12
N ARG A 232 -15.24 -2.77 8.52
CA ARG A 232 -16.61 -3.32 8.38
C ARG A 232 -16.98 -3.53 6.92
N SER A 233 -16.75 -2.52 6.08
CA SER A 233 -17.08 -2.62 4.65
C SER A 233 -16.26 -3.69 3.94
N PHE A 234 -15.00 -3.92 4.35
CA PHE A 234 -14.21 -5.02 3.81
C PHE A 234 -14.80 -6.38 4.22
N LEU A 235 -15.13 -6.57 5.49
CA LEU A 235 -15.72 -7.82 5.98
C LEU A 235 -17.10 -8.10 5.35
N GLU A 236 -17.93 -7.07 5.20
CA GLU A 236 -19.22 -7.19 4.48
C GLU A 236 -19.00 -7.57 3.00
N SER A 237 -17.94 -7.07 2.36
CA SER A 237 -17.63 -7.38 0.96
C SER A 237 -17.19 -8.84 0.70
N ILE A 238 -16.93 -9.61 1.75
CA ILE A 238 -16.51 -11.02 1.65
C ILE A 238 -17.55 -11.99 2.19
N ASP A 239 -18.67 -11.52 2.76
CA ASP A 239 -19.67 -12.37 3.41
C ASP A 239 -20.31 -13.37 2.42
N ASP A 240 -20.64 -12.95 1.20
CA ASP A 240 -21.20 -13.83 0.17
C ASP A 240 -20.20 -14.94 -0.22
N ALA A 241 -18.92 -14.59 -0.36
CA ALA A 241 -17.86 -15.53 -0.68
C ALA A 241 -17.58 -16.50 0.48
N LEU A 242 -17.71 -16.05 1.73
CA LEU A 242 -17.64 -16.90 2.92
C LEU A 242 -18.80 -17.90 2.97
N ALA A 243 -20.02 -17.47 2.63
CA ALA A 243 -21.18 -18.34 2.53
C ALA A 243 -21.01 -19.39 1.42
N GLU A 244 -20.48 -18.98 0.25
CA GLU A 244 -20.11 -19.90 -0.83
C GLU A 244 -19.07 -20.92 -0.36
N LYS A 245 -18.00 -20.48 0.31
CA LYS A 245 -16.97 -21.37 0.85
C LYS A 245 -17.55 -22.41 1.80
N ALA A 246 -18.39 -22.00 2.75
CA ALA A 246 -19.03 -22.93 3.71
C ALA A 246 -19.92 -23.96 2.99
N SER A 247 -20.68 -23.51 1.99
CA SER A 247 -21.50 -24.39 1.14
C SER A 247 -20.65 -25.42 0.39
N LEU A 248 -19.55 -24.99 -0.24
CA LEU A 248 -18.63 -25.87 -0.97
C LEU A 248 -17.91 -26.85 -0.03
N GLN A 249 -17.50 -26.40 1.16
CA GLN A 249 -16.86 -27.24 2.16
C GLN A 249 -17.81 -28.33 2.69
N SER A 250 -19.10 -28.02 2.88
CA SER A 250 -20.10 -29.00 3.32
C SER A 250 -20.33 -30.15 2.32
N GLN A 251 -19.98 -29.95 1.05
CA GLN A 251 -20.09 -30.96 -0.01
C GLN A 251 -18.86 -31.87 -0.07
N LEU A 252 -17.77 -31.53 0.62
CA LEU A 252 -16.53 -32.31 0.65
C LEU A 252 -16.55 -33.31 1.82
N PRO A 253 -16.04 -34.54 1.64
CA PRO A 253 -15.84 -35.47 2.75
C PRO A 253 -14.85 -34.92 3.78
N GLU A 254 -15.24 -34.87 5.04
CA GLU A 254 -14.37 -34.43 6.13
C GLU A 254 -13.13 -35.33 6.28
N GLY A 255 -11.96 -34.72 6.49
CA GLY A 255 -10.72 -35.45 6.82
C GLY A 255 -9.97 -36.09 5.64
N VAL A 256 -10.49 -36.01 4.40
CA VAL A 256 -9.78 -36.52 3.22
C VAL A 256 -8.89 -35.43 2.62
N PRO A 257 -7.58 -35.64 2.47
CA PRO A 257 -6.70 -34.67 1.84
C PRO A 257 -7.10 -34.39 0.38
N HIS A 258 -6.97 -33.13 -0.06
CA HIS A 258 -7.39 -32.71 -1.40
C HIS A 258 -6.81 -33.52 -2.57
N HIS A 259 -5.64 -34.15 -2.37
CA HIS A 259 -4.96 -34.95 -3.40
C HIS A 259 -5.51 -36.39 -3.53
N GLN A 260 -6.34 -36.85 -2.59
CA GLN A 260 -6.95 -38.19 -2.59
C GLN A 260 -8.44 -38.15 -2.96
N LEU A 261 -8.96 -36.96 -3.26
CA LEU A 261 -10.37 -36.80 -3.60
C LEU A 261 -10.65 -37.34 -5.02
N PRO A 262 -11.77 -38.07 -5.21
CA PRO A 262 -12.21 -38.49 -6.52
C PRO A 262 -12.37 -37.29 -7.49
N PRO A 263 -12.17 -37.48 -8.81
CA PRO A 263 -12.19 -36.40 -9.79
C PRO A 263 -13.50 -35.61 -9.85
N GLN A 264 -14.62 -36.17 -9.36
CA GLN A 264 -15.90 -35.48 -9.24
C GLN A 264 -15.85 -34.25 -8.33
N TYR A 265 -14.96 -34.23 -7.32
CA TYR A 265 -14.81 -33.10 -6.39
C TYR A 265 -13.77 -32.08 -6.86
N GLN A 266 -13.05 -32.36 -7.95
CA GLN A 266 -11.96 -31.50 -8.40
C GLN A 266 -12.45 -30.10 -8.78
N LYS A 267 -13.63 -30.01 -9.41
CA LYS A 267 -14.30 -28.74 -9.72
C LYS A 267 -14.67 -27.95 -8.46
N ILE A 268 -15.10 -28.63 -7.40
CA ILE A 268 -15.41 -28.01 -6.09
C ILE A 268 -14.13 -27.49 -5.45
N VAL A 269 -13.06 -28.29 -5.45
CA VAL A 269 -11.75 -27.88 -4.90
C VAL A 269 -11.16 -26.70 -5.68
N GLU A 270 -11.27 -26.69 -7.00
CA GLU A 270 -10.85 -25.56 -7.84
C GLU A 270 -11.64 -24.30 -7.51
N ARG A 271 -12.97 -24.38 -7.41
CA ARG A 271 -13.80 -23.23 -7.01
C ARG A 271 -13.46 -22.76 -5.59
N LEU A 272 -13.23 -23.69 -4.65
CA LEU A 272 -12.84 -23.37 -3.28
C LEU A 272 -11.49 -22.64 -3.24
N LYS A 273 -10.51 -23.03 -4.06
CA LYS A 273 -9.23 -22.30 -4.19
C LYS A 273 -9.43 -20.87 -4.68
N VAL A 274 -10.29 -20.66 -5.69
CA VAL A 274 -10.59 -19.32 -6.19
C VAL A 274 -11.26 -18.48 -5.09
N VAL A 275 -12.29 -19.02 -4.44
CA VAL A 275 -12.98 -18.34 -3.34
C VAL A 275 -12.01 -18.04 -2.19
N GLU A 276 -11.10 -18.96 -1.84
CA GLU A 276 -10.07 -18.73 -0.82
C GLU A 276 -9.13 -17.58 -1.19
N GLN A 277 -8.74 -17.46 -2.46
CA GLN A 277 -7.94 -16.34 -2.95
C GLN A 277 -8.71 -15.02 -2.93
N GLU A 278 -10.02 -15.04 -3.17
CA GLU A 278 -10.87 -13.85 -3.09
C GLU A 278 -10.98 -13.36 -1.64
N ILE A 279 -11.26 -14.23 -0.68
CA ILE A 279 -11.47 -13.84 0.74
C ILE A 279 -10.18 -13.66 1.54
N SER A 280 -9.08 -14.26 1.11
CA SER A 280 -7.80 -14.16 1.83
C SER A 280 -7.19 -12.77 1.71
N GLY A 281 -6.43 -12.43 2.74
CA GLY A 281 -5.60 -11.25 2.78
C GLY A 281 -5.76 -10.48 4.06
N GLY A 282 -4.70 -9.78 4.43
CA GLY A 282 -4.72 -8.80 5.50
C GLY A 282 -3.79 -7.64 5.18
N ALA A 283 -3.99 -6.54 5.89
CA ALA A 283 -3.16 -5.36 5.73
C ALA A 283 -2.79 -4.76 7.07
N MET A 284 -1.57 -4.23 7.13
CA MET A 284 -1.09 -3.31 8.14
C MET A 284 -1.03 -1.93 7.50
N ALA A 285 -1.33 -0.88 8.26
CA ALA A 285 -1.50 0.45 7.71
C ALA A 285 -0.86 1.48 8.62
N ILE A 286 -0.09 2.39 8.04
CA ILE A 286 0.30 3.63 8.69
C ILE A 286 -0.10 4.81 7.84
N VAL A 287 -0.78 5.77 8.45
CA VAL A 287 -1.43 6.88 7.76
C VAL A 287 -1.05 8.18 8.46
N ALA A 288 -0.58 9.15 7.68
CA ALA A 288 -0.25 10.48 8.16
C ALA A 288 -1.20 11.50 7.55
N VAL A 289 -1.86 12.27 8.42
CA VAL A 289 -2.67 13.43 8.03
C VAL A 289 -1.95 14.70 8.46
N VAL A 290 -1.70 15.60 7.51
CA VAL A 290 -1.22 16.96 7.80
C VAL A 290 -2.37 17.93 7.59
N LEU A 291 -2.80 18.58 8.66
CA LEU A 291 -3.91 19.54 8.67
C LEU A 291 -3.48 20.78 9.46
N ASN A 292 -3.51 21.96 8.82
CA ASN A 292 -3.08 23.23 9.43
C ASN A 292 -1.71 23.16 10.14
N ASN A 293 -0.69 22.62 9.46
CA ASN A 293 0.66 22.41 10.01
C ASN A 293 0.72 21.53 11.27
N LYS A 294 -0.36 20.80 11.60
CA LYS A 294 -0.34 19.74 12.59
C LYS A 294 -0.28 18.39 11.91
N LEU A 295 0.59 17.52 12.41
CA LEU A 295 0.74 16.14 11.94
C LEU A 295 0.03 15.18 12.90
N TYR A 296 -0.75 14.28 12.31
CA TYR A 296 -1.43 13.16 12.97
C TYR A 296 -1.02 11.86 12.30
N ILE A 297 -0.70 10.85 13.09
CA ILE A 297 -0.33 9.50 12.67
C ILE A 297 -1.36 8.53 13.21
N ALA A 298 -1.97 7.73 12.33
CA ALA A 298 -2.80 6.59 12.68
C ALA A 298 -2.09 5.31 12.25
N ASN A 299 -1.83 4.40 13.20
CA ASN A 299 -1.11 3.15 12.97
C ASN A 299 -1.98 1.93 13.28
N VAL A 300 -1.93 0.93 12.41
CA VAL A 300 -2.45 -0.44 12.60
C VAL A 300 -1.36 -1.41 12.14
N GLY A 301 -0.43 -1.74 13.03
CA GLY A 301 0.54 -2.81 12.85
C GLY A 301 1.97 -2.37 13.13
N THR A 302 2.90 -2.80 12.28
CA THR A 302 4.36 -2.70 12.46
C THR A 302 5.03 -1.74 11.47
N ASN A 303 4.25 -1.08 10.61
CA ASN A 303 4.77 -0.01 9.76
C ASN A 303 5.23 1.17 10.63
N ARG A 304 6.23 1.93 10.19
CA ARG A 304 6.85 2.98 11.02
C ARG A 304 6.75 4.36 10.39
N ALA A 305 6.48 5.35 11.23
CA ALA A 305 6.52 6.78 10.92
C ALA A 305 7.67 7.43 11.69
N LEU A 306 8.62 8.04 10.98
CA LEU A 306 9.74 8.77 11.58
C LEU A 306 9.65 10.25 11.24
N LEU A 307 9.74 11.10 12.26
CA LEU A 307 9.95 12.53 12.08
C LEU A 307 11.44 12.84 12.22
N CYS A 308 12.06 13.25 11.12
CA CYS A 308 13.47 13.61 11.07
C CYS A 308 13.61 15.12 11.06
N LYS A 309 14.08 15.71 12.17
CA LYS A 309 14.25 17.16 12.33
C LYS A 309 15.72 17.52 12.16
N SER A 310 15.99 18.52 11.33
CA SER A 310 17.32 19.12 11.20
C SER A 310 17.54 20.08 12.38
N THR A 311 18.52 19.77 13.21
CA THR A 311 18.94 20.59 14.36
C THR A 311 20.40 20.99 14.21
N VAL A 312 20.91 21.87 15.08
CA VAL A 312 22.31 22.30 15.06
C VAL A 312 23.27 21.13 15.26
N ASP A 313 22.86 20.13 16.06
CA ASP A 313 23.65 18.93 16.37
C ASP A 313 23.55 17.85 15.28
N GLY A 314 22.77 18.09 14.22
CA GLY A 314 22.53 17.15 13.13
C GLY A 314 21.06 16.72 13.03
N LEU A 315 20.85 15.54 12.45
CA LEU A 315 19.52 15.00 12.19
C LEU A 315 18.97 14.25 13.42
N GLN A 316 17.97 14.82 14.08
CA GLN A 316 17.25 14.17 15.17
C GLN A 316 16.13 13.29 14.58
N VAL A 317 16.18 11.99 14.86
CA VAL A 317 15.20 11.00 14.36
C VAL A 317 14.30 10.55 15.51
N THR A 318 12.99 10.74 15.38
CA THR A 318 12.00 10.31 16.37
C THR A 318 10.93 9.44 15.72
N GLN A 319 10.72 8.24 16.22
CA GLN A 319 9.60 7.39 15.80
C GLN A 319 8.30 7.90 16.44
N LEU A 320 7.28 8.15 15.61
CA LEU A 320 6.02 8.76 16.04
C LEU A 320 4.96 7.75 16.51
N ASN A 321 5.05 6.50 16.04
CA ASN A 321 4.13 5.42 16.41
C ASN A 321 4.84 4.31 17.19
N VAL A 322 4.08 3.47 17.88
CA VAL A 322 4.62 2.25 18.50
C VAL A 322 4.28 1.04 17.63
N ASP A 323 5.21 0.09 17.54
CA ASP A 323 4.98 -1.15 16.80
C ASP A 323 3.99 -2.03 17.59
N HIS A 324 2.93 -2.50 16.93
CA HIS A 324 1.96 -3.40 17.53
C HIS A 324 2.45 -4.84 17.43
N THR A 325 3.34 -5.27 18.33
CA THR A 325 3.90 -6.63 18.36
C THR A 325 3.69 -7.29 19.71
N THR A 326 4.07 -8.57 19.82
CA THR A 326 4.10 -9.29 21.10
C THR A 326 5.18 -8.83 22.06
N GLU A 327 6.08 -7.94 21.64
CA GLU A 327 7.08 -7.29 22.52
C GLU A 327 6.55 -6.00 23.15
N ASN A 328 5.43 -5.47 22.64
CA ASN A 328 4.80 -4.28 23.19
C ASN A 328 4.00 -4.64 24.45
N GLU A 329 4.43 -4.11 25.58
CA GLU A 329 3.82 -4.38 26.90
C GLU A 329 2.36 -3.93 26.99
N ASP A 330 1.96 -2.86 26.29
CA ASP A 330 0.56 -2.40 26.25
C ASP A 330 -0.34 -3.39 25.48
N GLU A 331 0.18 -3.98 24.40
CA GLU A 331 -0.53 -5.01 23.62
C GLU A 331 -0.57 -6.35 24.36
N LEU A 332 0.50 -6.73 25.08
CA LEU A 332 0.51 -7.89 25.97
C LEU A 332 -0.48 -7.72 27.13
N PHE A 333 -0.56 -6.52 27.70
CA PHE A 333 -1.56 -6.20 28.72
C PHE A 333 -2.97 -6.34 28.14
N ARG A 334 -3.22 -5.82 26.93
CA ARG A 334 -4.50 -6.00 26.23
C ARG A 334 -4.86 -7.47 26.04
N PHE A 335 -3.93 -8.32 25.62
CA PHE A 335 -4.16 -9.76 25.52
C PHE A 335 -4.47 -10.42 26.87
N SER A 336 -3.78 -10.00 27.93
CA SER A 336 -4.04 -10.48 29.29
C SER A 336 -5.47 -10.14 29.75
N GLN A 337 -5.96 -8.94 29.43
CA GLN A 337 -7.35 -8.53 29.72
C GLN A 337 -8.39 -9.38 28.97
N LEU A 338 -8.03 -9.89 27.79
CA LEU A 338 -8.86 -10.82 27.02
C LEU A 338 -8.86 -12.25 27.56
N GLY A 339 -8.05 -12.55 28.58
CA GLY A 339 -7.92 -13.89 29.17
C GLY A 339 -6.86 -14.76 28.51
N LEU A 340 -5.97 -14.18 27.69
CA LEU A 340 -4.88 -14.90 27.05
C LEU A 340 -3.62 -14.91 27.91
N ASP A 341 -2.79 -15.94 27.71
CA ASP A 341 -1.50 -16.09 28.37
C ASP A 341 -0.43 -15.25 27.64
N ALA A 342 -0.16 -14.06 28.15
CA ALA A 342 0.84 -13.15 27.61
C ALA A 342 2.25 -13.76 27.57
N GLY A 343 2.59 -14.63 28.53
CA GLY A 343 3.90 -15.31 28.56
C GLY A 343 4.09 -16.23 27.37
N LYS A 344 3.07 -17.04 27.05
CA LYS A 344 3.09 -17.90 25.85
C LYS A 344 3.09 -17.09 24.56
N ILE A 345 2.29 -16.03 24.48
CA ILE A 345 2.23 -15.18 23.28
C ILE A 345 3.59 -14.53 23.01
N LYS A 346 4.24 -13.99 24.05
CA LYS A 346 5.58 -13.39 23.95
C LYS A 346 6.63 -14.40 23.51
N GLN A 347 6.58 -15.63 24.04
CA GLN A 347 7.52 -16.69 23.65
C GLN A 347 7.37 -17.16 22.20
N VAL A 348 6.14 -17.22 21.68
CA VAL A 348 5.89 -17.62 20.29
C VAL A 348 6.24 -16.49 19.31
N GLY A 349 6.00 -15.23 19.70
CA GLY A 349 6.38 -14.04 18.94
C GLY A 349 5.55 -13.76 17.68
N THR A 350 4.91 -14.77 17.09
CA THR A 350 4.15 -14.65 15.85
C THR A 350 2.77 -15.30 15.98
N ILE A 351 1.77 -14.69 15.33
CA ILE A 351 0.40 -15.19 15.29
C ILE A 351 0.03 -15.39 13.83
N ARG A 352 -0.15 -16.65 13.40
CA ARG A 352 -0.46 -17.02 12.00
C ARG A 352 0.58 -16.49 10.99
N GLY A 353 1.86 -16.53 11.35
CA GLY A 353 2.96 -16.14 10.46
C GLY A 353 3.27 -14.63 10.42
N GLN A 354 2.59 -13.83 11.25
CA GLN A 354 2.75 -12.38 11.31
C GLN A 354 3.03 -11.94 12.76
N GLU A 355 3.96 -11.02 12.98
CA GLU A 355 4.29 -10.46 14.31
C GLU A 355 3.26 -9.44 14.80
N SER A 356 2.51 -8.82 13.87
CA SER A 356 1.58 -7.75 14.19
C SER A 356 0.40 -8.22 15.03
N THR A 357 0.05 -7.49 16.09
CA THR A 357 -1.10 -7.74 16.97
C THR A 357 -2.37 -6.98 16.55
N ARG A 358 -2.25 -6.05 15.59
CA ARG A 358 -3.38 -5.30 15.00
C ARG A 358 -3.33 -5.32 13.48
N ARG A 359 -4.42 -5.72 12.83
CA ARG A 359 -4.48 -5.96 11.39
C ARG A 359 -5.87 -5.61 10.85
N ILE A 360 -5.92 -5.11 9.62
CA ILE A 360 -7.15 -4.86 8.85
C ILE A 360 -7.43 -6.10 7.99
N GLY A 361 -8.69 -6.52 7.92
CA GLY A 361 -9.09 -7.73 7.18
C GLY A 361 -8.72 -9.01 7.91
N ASP A 362 -8.10 -9.96 7.23
CA ASP A 362 -7.72 -11.29 7.74
C ASP A 362 -8.86 -12.01 8.47
N TYR A 363 -9.86 -12.44 7.68
CA TYR A 363 -11.05 -13.11 8.21
C TYR A 363 -10.70 -14.34 9.09
N LYS A 364 -9.54 -14.98 8.85
CA LYS A 364 -9.07 -16.17 9.58
C LYS A 364 -8.84 -15.84 11.06
N VAL A 365 -8.26 -14.68 11.38
CA VAL A 365 -8.07 -14.23 12.77
C VAL A 365 -9.26 -13.44 13.32
N LYS A 366 -10.13 -12.88 12.47
CA LYS A 366 -11.32 -12.13 12.91
C LYS A 366 -12.49 -13.02 13.31
N TYR A 367 -12.72 -14.09 12.54
CA TYR A 367 -13.81 -15.04 12.76
C TYR A 367 -13.32 -16.37 13.34
N GLY A 368 -12.15 -16.87 12.91
CA GLY A 368 -11.61 -18.18 13.30
C GLY A 368 -10.61 -18.18 14.45
N TYR A 369 -10.57 -17.14 15.30
CA TYR A 369 -9.58 -17.09 16.39
C TYR A 369 -9.80 -18.15 17.47
N THR A 370 -11.02 -18.68 17.61
CA THR A 370 -11.33 -19.77 18.53
C THR A 370 -10.64 -21.08 18.15
N ASP A 371 -10.36 -21.27 16.86
CA ASP A 371 -9.73 -22.49 16.32
C ASP A 371 -8.19 -22.42 16.40
N ILE A 372 -7.65 -21.26 16.77
CA ILE A 372 -6.22 -21.04 16.96
C ILE A 372 -5.90 -21.31 18.43
N GLU A 373 -5.14 -22.36 18.73
CA GLU A 373 -4.81 -22.78 20.11
C GLU A 373 -4.33 -21.62 20.99
N LEU A 374 -3.44 -20.77 20.45
CA LEU A 374 -2.89 -19.60 21.14
C LEU A 374 -3.94 -18.54 21.51
N LEU A 375 -5.04 -18.44 20.76
CA LEU A 375 -6.07 -17.40 20.87
C LEU A 375 -7.42 -17.93 21.36
N SER A 376 -7.56 -19.25 21.49
CA SER A 376 -8.81 -19.95 21.80
C SER A 376 -9.49 -19.48 23.09
N ALA A 377 -8.71 -19.02 24.08
CA ALA A 377 -9.22 -18.54 25.36
C ALA A 377 -9.68 -17.06 25.36
N ALA A 378 -9.58 -16.36 24.22
CA ALA A 378 -9.92 -14.94 24.14
C ALA A 378 -11.44 -14.70 24.29
N LYS A 379 -11.81 -13.76 25.17
CA LYS A 379 -13.22 -13.35 25.36
C LYS A 379 -13.82 -12.55 24.20
N SER A 380 -12.97 -11.89 23.42
CA SER A 380 -13.33 -11.13 22.24
C SER A 380 -12.17 -11.12 21.24
N LYS A 381 -12.38 -10.56 20.05
CA LYS A 381 -11.40 -10.50 18.96
C LYS A 381 -10.01 -10.06 19.47
N PRO A 382 -9.00 -10.94 19.46
CA PRO A 382 -7.66 -10.60 19.95
C PRO A 382 -6.89 -9.73 18.96
N ILE A 383 -7.04 -9.96 17.66
CA ILE A 383 -6.44 -9.14 16.60
C ILE A 383 -7.45 -8.10 16.13
N ILE A 384 -7.25 -6.84 16.51
CA ILE A 384 -8.17 -5.74 16.23
C ILE A 384 -7.68 -4.89 15.04
N ALA A 385 -8.58 -4.11 14.44
CA ALA A 385 -8.26 -3.15 13.36
C ALA A 385 -8.27 -1.69 13.83
N GLU A 386 -8.49 -1.45 15.12
CA GLU A 386 -8.56 -0.10 15.68
C GLU A 386 -7.17 0.57 15.67
N PRO A 387 -7.04 1.76 15.05
CA PRO A 387 -5.76 2.44 14.96
C PRO A 387 -5.35 3.06 16.29
N GLU A 388 -4.06 3.00 16.59
CA GLU A 388 -3.46 3.90 17.57
C GLU A 388 -3.18 5.25 16.90
N ILE A 389 -3.66 6.34 17.51
CA ILE A 389 -3.56 7.68 16.95
C ILE A 389 -2.63 8.54 17.81
N HIS A 390 -1.54 8.97 17.20
CA HIS A 390 -0.60 9.94 17.76
C HIS A 390 -0.81 11.27 17.03
N GLY A 391 -1.13 12.34 17.75
CA GLY A 391 -1.64 13.57 17.13
C GLY A 391 -1.05 14.86 17.68
N GLY A 392 -1.29 15.94 16.94
CA GLY A 392 -1.03 17.31 17.40
C GLY A 392 0.43 17.76 17.30
N HIS A 393 1.28 17.07 16.54
CA HIS A 393 2.67 17.50 16.37
C HIS A 393 2.72 18.76 15.51
N LEU A 394 3.09 19.88 16.13
CA LEU A 394 3.29 21.15 15.43
C LEU A 394 4.51 21.07 14.50
N LEU A 395 4.30 21.42 13.24
CA LEU A 395 5.32 21.48 12.19
C LEU A 395 5.84 22.91 11.96
N ASP A 396 5.29 23.90 12.65
CA ASP A 396 5.71 25.30 12.50
C ASP A 396 7.19 25.48 12.86
N GLY A 397 7.97 26.02 11.91
CA GLY A 397 9.41 26.24 12.07
C GLY A 397 10.26 24.96 12.03
N VAL A 398 9.67 23.79 11.78
CA VAL A 398 10.42 22.53 11.67
C VAL A 398 11.01 22.41 10.27
N THR A 399 12.34 22.33 10.17
CA THR A 399 13.05 21.96 8.94
C THR A 399 13.42 20.49 8.99
N GLY A 400 12.97 19.69 8.04
CA GLY A 400 13.19 18.25 8.09
C GLY A 400 12.32 17.47 7.09
N PHE A 401 12.07 16.20 7.39
CA PHE A 401 11.21 15.35 6.58
C PHE A 401 10.51 14.29 7.43
N LEU A 402 9.33 13.86 6.97
CA LEU A 402 8.59 12.71 7.49
C LEU A 402 8.88 11.48 6.62
N VAL A 403 9.06 10.35 7.28
CA VAL A 403 9.24 9.04 6.65
C VAL A 403 8.08 8.15 7.06
N LEU A 404 7.44 7.49 6.10
CA LEU A 404 6.59 6.33 6.33
C LEU A 404 7.21 5.13 5.62
N MET A 405 7.35 4.00 6.31
CA MET A 405 7.98 2.81 5.73
C MET A 405 7.27 1.52 6.13
N SER A 406 7.25 0.56 5.22
CA SER A 406 6.71 -0.79 5.46
C SER A 406 7.67 -1.64 6.29
N GLU A 407 7.12 -2.70 6.91
CA GLU A 407 7.88 -3.66 7.71
C GLU A 407 9.08 -4.26 6.94
N GLY A 408 8.87 -4.67 5.69
CA GLY A 408 9.89 -5.34 4.91
C GLY A 408 11.15 -4.50 4.68
N LEU A 409 11.03 -3.16 4.61
CA LEU A 409 12.18 -2.28 4.42
C LEU A 409 13.12 -2.28 5.64
N TYR A 410 12.61 -2.01 6.83
CA TYR A 410 13.48 -1.92 8.01
C TYR A 410 13.88 -3.31 8.51
N LYS A 411 13.03 -4.34 8.37
CA LYS A 411 13.40 -5.72 8.72
C LYS A 411 14.53 -6.26 7.84
N ALA A 412 14.56 -5.92 6.55
CA ALA A 412 15.67 -6.30 5.67
C ALA A 412 16.99 -5.64 6.12
N LEU A 413 16.95 -4.39 6.58
CA LEU A 413 18.13 -3.73 7.11
C LEU A 413 18.56 -4.32 8.46
N GLU A 414 17.62 -4.59 9.37
CA GLU A 414 17.89 -5.25 10.66
C GLU A 414 18.45 -6.66 10.46
N ALA A 415 17.98 -7.40 9.45
CA ALA A 415 18.54 -8.70 9.07
C ALA A 415 20.01 -8.56 8.64
N ALA A 416 20.37 -7.54 7.87
CA ALA A 416 21.73 -7.33 7.40
C ALA A 416 22.68 -6.82 8.51
N HIS A 417 22.30 -5.78 9.24
CA HIS A 417 23.19 -5.06 10.17
C HIS A 417 22.99 -5.39 11.65
N GLY A 418 21.89 -6.05 12.01
CA GLY A 418 21.51 -6.30 13.40
C GLY A 418 20.34 -5.43 13.85
N PRO A 419 19.67 -5.80 14.95
CA PRO A 419 18.47 -5.09 15.42
C PRO A 419 18.79 -3.71 16.00
N GLY A 420 17.82 -2.79 15.92
CA GLY A 420 17.77 -1.59 16.75
C GLY A 420 18.36 -0.30 16.17
N GLN A 421 19.06 -0.33 15.02
CA GLN A 421 19.64 0.86 14.39
C GLN A 421 19.00 1.26 13.06
N ALA A 422 18.03 0.48 12.57
CA ALA A 422 17.45 0.70 11.24
C ALA A 422 16.81 2.09 11.05
N ASN A 423 16.16 2.64 12.09
CA ASN A 423 15.53 3.96 12.00
C ASN A 423 16.56 5.06 11.72
N GLN A 424 17.68 5.07 12.45
CA GLN A 424 18.75 6.05 12.30
C GLN A 424 19.48 5.88 10.97
N GLU A 425 19.76 4.65 10.56
CA GLU A 425 20.44 4.35 9.31
C GLU A 425 19.59 4.74 8.09
N ILE A 426 18.30 4.41 8.06
CA ILE A 426 17.39 4.79 6.97
C ILE A 426 17.28 6.31 6.88
N ALA A 427 17.12 7.01 8.01
CA ALA A 427 17.08 8.47 8.04
C ALA A 427 18.39 9.10 7.52
N ALA A 428 19.55 8.55 7.87
CA ALA A 428 20.85 9.00 7.38
C ALA A 428 21.03 8.73 5.87
N MET A 429 20.55 7.58 5.38
CA MET A 429 20.54 7.26 3.95
C MET A 429 19.68 8.26 3.18
N ILE A 430 18.48 8.57 3.67
CA ILE A 430 17.58 9.57 3.08
C ILE A 430 18.26 10.95 3.04
N ALA A 431 18.82 11.41 4.16
CA ALA A 431 19.52 12.70 4.23
C ALA A 431 20.70 12.80 3.26
N THR A 432 21.41 11.69 3.03
CA THR A 432 22.49 11.62 2.03
C THR A 432 21.97 11.73 0.60
N GLU A 433 20.84 11.09 0.30
CA GLU A 433 20.24 11.12 -1.04
C GLU A 433 19.54 12.45 -1.34
N PHE A 434 19.02 13.15 -0.33
CA PHE A 434 18.51 14.54 -0.48
C PHE A 434 19.55 15.49 -1.10
N ALA A 435 20.85 15.30 -0.80
CA ALA A 435 21.92 16.14 -1.34
C ALA A 435 22.26 15.81 -2.82
N LYS A 436 21.95 14.60 -3.28
CA LYS A 436 22.37 14.11 -4.62
C LYS A 436 21.26 14.13 -5.65
N GLN A 437 20.04 13.84 -5.22
CA GLN A 437 18.92 13.61 -6.13
C GLN A 437 18.18 14.92 -6.45
N THR A 438 17.44 14.91 -7.56
CA THR A 438 16.68 16.08 -8.05
C THR A 438 15.18 15.98 -7.74
N SER A 439 14.68 14.79 -7.37
CA SER A 439 13.27 14.56 -7.03
C SER A 439 13.14 13.69 -5.77
N LEU A 440 12.03 13.86 -5.04
CA LEU A 440 11.77 13.10 -3.83
C LEU A 440 11.52 11.61 -4.13
N ASP A 441 10.93 11.29 -5.29
CA ASP A 441 10.74 9.89 -5.71
C ASP A 441 12.12 9.23 -5.95
N ALA A 442 13.08 9.95 -6.54
CA ALA A 442 14.45 9.44 -6.71
C ALA A 442 15.17 9.29 -5.36
N VAL A 443 14.97 10.19 -4.40
CA VAL A 443 15.48 10.03 -3.02
C VAL A 443 14.96 8.73 -2.40
N ALA A 444 13.65 8.53 -2.42
CA ALA A 444 13.03 7.35 -1.80
C ALA A 444 13.46 6.05 -2.51
N GLN A 445 13.43 6.02 -3.84
CA GLN A 445 13.83 4.85 -4.62
C GLN A 445 15.30 4.48 -4.41
N ALA A 446 16.21 5.47 -4.38
CA ALA A 446 17.63 5.23 -4.16
C ALA A 446 17.92 4.60 -2.80
N VAL A 447 17.17 4.97 -1.76
CA VAL A 447 17.28 4.36 -0.43
C VAL A 447 16.79 2.92 -0.45
N VAL A 448 15.64 2.64 -1.05
CA VAL A 448 15.11 1.28 -1.20
C VAL A 448 16.10 0.39 -1.97
N ASP A 449 16.65 0.88 -3.09
CA ASP A 449 17.65 0.16 -3.87
C ASP A 449 18.97 -0.04 -3.12
N ARG A 450 19.31 0.86 -2.20
CA ARG A 450 20.49 0.72 -1.34
C ARG A 450 20.27 -0.36 -0.27
N VAL A 451 19.13 -0.37 0.40
CA VAL A 451 18.80 -1.41 1.41
C VAL A 451 18.75 -2.78 0.75
N LYS A 452 18.09 -2.89 -0.42
CA LYS A 452 18.05 -4.11 -1.23
C LYS A 452 19.46 -4.63 -1.59
N ARG A 453 20.37 -3.74 -1.98
CA ARG A 453 21.77 -4.10 -2.26
C ARG A 453 22.50 -4.59 -1.01
N ILE A 454 22.40 -3.85 0.10
CA ILE A 454 23.00 -4.26 1.38
C ILE A 454 22.54 -5.66 1.78
N HIS A 455 21.24 -5.93 1.69
CA HIS A 455 20.67 -7.24 2.00
C HIS A 455 21.19 -8.35 1.07
N CYS A 456 21.23 -8.09 -0.25
CA CYS A 456 21.75 -9.02 -1.24
C CYS A 456 23.25 -9.32 -1.05
N ASP A 457 24.06 -8.28 -0.83
CA ASP A 457 25.50 -8.40 -0.63
C ASP A 457 25.80 -9.15 0.67
N THR A 458 25.01 -8.92 1.73
CA THR A 458 25.14 -9.64 3.00
C THR A 458 24.86 -11.14 2.82
N PHE A 459 23.84 -11.51 2.06
CA PHE A 459 23.58 -12.90 1.70
C PHE A 459 24.74 -13.50 0.88
N ALA A 460 25.17 -12.81 -0.18
CA ALA A 460 26.22 -13.27 -1.09
C ALA A 460 27.61 -13.38 -0.40
N SER A 461 27.86 -12.59 0.63
CA SER A 461 29.13 -12.62 1.38
C SER A 461 29.37 -13.93 2.13
N GLY A 462 28.33 -14.71 2.42
CA GLY A 462 28.43 -15.92 3.24
C GLY A 462 28.86 -15.68 4.69
N GLY A 463 28.84 -14.43 5.17
CA GLY A 463 29.21 -14.07 6.53
C GLY A 463 28.21 -14.56 7.59
N GLU A 464 28.44 -14.21 8.86
CA GLU A 464 27.57 -14.63 9.97
C GLU A 464 26.10 -14.20 9.76
N ARG A 465 25.89 -12.99 9.22
CA ARG A 465 24.56 -12.44 8.97
C ARG A 465 23.86 -12.99 7.73
N SER A 466 24.56 -13.70 6.84
CA SER A 466 23.98 -14.27 5.61
C SER A 466 22.79 -15.20 5.89
N LYS A 467 22.80 -15.90 7.04
CA LYS A 467 21.74 -16.80 7.49
C LYS A 467 20.40 -16.11 7.74
N PHE A 468 20.42 -14.80 8.02
CA PHE A 468 19.23 -13.99 8.26
C PHE A 468 18.70 -13.30 7.00
N CYS A 469 19.44 -13.37 5.89
CA CYS A 469 19.10 -12.71 4.62
C CYS A 469 18.70 -13.67 3.47
N PRO A 470 18.08 -14.86 3.67
CA PRO A 470 17.73 -15.74 2.56
C PRO A 470 16.61 -15.17 1.68
N ARG A 471 15.77 -14.29 2.24
CA ARG A 471 14.70 -13.56 1.56
C ARG A 471 14.44 -12.23 2.25
N HIS A 472 13.84 -11.30 1.52
CA HIS A 472 13.23 -10.10 2.07
C HIS A 472 11.81 -9.94 1.51
N GLU A 473 10.95 -9.31 2.29
CA GLU A 473 9.58 -8.98 1.91
C GLU A 473 9.53 -7.70 1.05
N ASP A 474 8.32 -7.28 0.68
CA ASP A 474 8.08 -6.03 -0.05
C ASP A 474 8.59 -4.82 0.73
N MET A 475 9.16 -3.85 0.01
CA MET A 475 9.72 -2.64 0.60
C MET A 475 9.02 -1.43 0.02
N THR A 476 8.52 -0.57 0.89
CA THR A 476 7.92 0.72 0.51
C THR A 476 8.43 1.82 1.42
N LEU A 477 8.85 2.93 0.82
CA LEU A 477 9.34 4.13 1.51
C LEU A 477 8.66 5.36 0.94
N LEU A 478 7.95 6.10 1.78
CA LEU A 478 7.38 7.40 1.46
C LEU A 478 8.11 8.49 2.25
N VAL A 479 8.58 9.52 1.55
CA VAL A 479 9.29 10.67 2.13
C VAL A 479 8.49 11.94 1.85
N ARG A 480 8.07 12.65 2.90
CA ARG A 480 7.42 13.97 2.82
C ARG A 480 8.37 15.04 3.32
N ASN A 481 8.74 15.98 2.46
CA ASN A 481 9.70 17.03 2.78
C ASN A 481 9.05 18.22 3.51
N PHE A 482 9.61 18.68 4.62
CA PHE A 482 9.25 19.91 5.35
C PHE A 482 10.39 20.94 5.26
N GLY A 483 10.68 21.40 4.03
CA GLY A 483 11.68 22.45 3.80
C GLY A 483 13.14 21.99 3.95
N TYR A 484 13.40 20.68 3.98
CA TYR A 484 14.76 20.15 3.90
C TYR A 484 15.36 20.41 2.50
N PRO A 485 16.64 20.83 2.41
CA PRO A 485 17.28 21.12 1.13
C PRO A 485 17.31 19.90 0.19
N LEU A 486 17.02 20.11 -1.09
CA LEU A 486 17.02 19.08 -2.13
C LEU A 486 17.95 19.49 -3.28
N GLY A 487 18.88 18.61 -3.63
CA GLY A 487 19.83 18.76 -4.74
C GLY A 487 21.07 19.58 -4.42
N GLU A 488 22.10 19.44 -5.27
CA GLU A 488 23.45 20.01 -5.08
C GLU A 488 23.47 21.55 -4.95
N MET A 489 22.46 22.24 -5.50
CA MET A 489 22.39 23.71 -5.54
C MET A 489 22.12 24.34 -4.15
N SER A 490 21.85 23.52 -3.15
CA SER A 490 21.54 23.95 -1.79
C SER A 490 22.66 23.71 -0.76
N GLN A 491 23.81 23.19 -1.21
CA GLN A 491 25.04 23.32 -0.43
C GLN A 491 25.61 24.72 -0.68
N PRO A 492 25.99 25.49 0.37
CA PRO A 492 26.86 26.63 0.16
C PRO A 492 28.11 26.08 -0.52
N THR A 493 28.33 26.49 -1.77
CA THR A 493 29.57 26.21 -2.48
C THR A 493 30.66 26.72 -1.56
N LEU A 494 31.38 25.81 -0.90
CA LEU A 494 32.68 26.14 -0.33
C LEU A 494 33.51 26.53 -1.54
N THR A 495 33.48 27.81 -1.87
CA THR A 495 34.49 28.42 -2.72
C THR A 495 35.82 27.95 -2.15
N PRO A 496 36.75 27.44 -2.96
CA PRO A 496 38.09 27.20 -2.49
C PRO A 496 38.62 28.57 -2.11
N THR A 497 38.53 28.89 -0.81
CA THR A 497 39.26 30.00 -0.24
C THR A 497 40.70 29.75 -0.64
N GLN A 498 41.29 30.72 -1.33
CA GLN A 498 42.72 30.77 -1.61
C GLN A 498 43.49 30.97 -0.29
N GLY A 499 43.42 29.96 0.57
CA GLY A 499 44.00 29.90 1.89
C GLY A 499 44.00 28.43 2.26
N GLY A 500 45.08 27.73 1.87
CA GLY A 500 45.25 26.31 2.16
C GLY A 500 44.96 26.03 3.63
N ARG A 501 44.25 24.94 3.92
CA ARG A 501 44.02 24.46 5.29
C ARG A 501 45.36 24.40 6.02
N VAL A 502 45.55 25.27 7.00
CA VAL A 502 46.68 25.22 7.93
C VAL A 502 46.38 24.12 8.92
N TYR A 503 47.08 23.01 8.83
CA TYR A 503 47.08 21.98 9.87
C TYR A 503 48.20 22.34 10.86
N PRO A 504 47.88 22.91 12.04
CA PRO A 504 48.89 23.14 13.04
C PRO A 504 49.50 21.81 13.46
N VAL A 505 50.82 21.75 13.50
CA VAL A 505 51.53 20.61 14.11
C VAL A 505 51.23 20.56 15.60
N SER A 506 50.94 19.38 16.13
CA SER A 506 50.65 19.17 17.56
C SER A 506 51.83 19.58 18.46
N VAL A 507 53.04 19.61 17.91
CA VAL A 507 54.25 20.14 18.56
C VAL A 507 54.99 21.03 17.55
N PRO A 508 55.11 22.35 17.79
CA PRO A 508 55.85 23.25 16.90
C PRO A 508 57.35 22.96 16.96
N TYR A 509 58.02 23.04 15.80
CA TYR A 509 59.47 22.86 15.71
C TYR A 509 60.21 23.97 16.47
N SER A 510 61.15 23.60 17.33
CA SER A 510 62.03 24.54 18.04
C SER A 510 63.48 24.28 17.64
N SER A 511 64.16 25.29 17.08
CA SER A 511 65.56 25.22 16.65
C SER A 511 66.55 25.61 17.75
N SER A 512 66.34 25.16 18.98
CA SER A 512 67.25 25.42 20.10
C SER A 512 68.48 24.50 20.01
N GLN A 513 69.48 24.88 19.20
CA GLN A 513 70.82 24.31 19.30
C GLN A 513 71.56 24.90 20.52
N SER A 514 71.25 24.40 21.73
CA SER A 514 72.21 24.47 22.83
C SER A 514 72.91 23.12 22.91
N THR A 515 74.16 23.10 22.46
CA THR A 515 75.08 21.96 22.55
C THR A 515 75.33 21.60 24.02
N SER A 516 74.60 20.61 24.52
CA SER A 516 75.03 19.77 25.63
C SER A 516 74.46 18.39 25.39
N LYS A 517 75.35 17.42 25.20
CA LYS A 517 75.05 16.01 24.89
C LYS A 517 74.05 15.47 25.92
N THR A 518 72.79 15.43 25.54
CA THR A 518 71.75 14.69 26.26
C THR A 518 70.98 13.94 25.20
N SER A 519 71.11 12.62 25.19
CA SER A 519 70.33 11.73 24.33
C SER A 519 68.84 12.01 24.56
N VAL A 520 68.16 12.53 23.54
CA VAL A 520 66.70 12.66 23.56
C VAL A 520 66.13 11.25 23.63
N THR A 521 65.55 10.89 24.77
CA THR A 521 64.93 9.57 24.96
C THR A 521 63.47 9.69 24.53
N LEU A 522 63.15 9.19 23.34
CA LEU A 522 61.77 9.11 22.85
C LEU A 522 61.05 8.00 23.63
N SER A 523 59.95 8.33 24.30
CA SER A 523 59.07 7.34 24.92
C SER A 523 57.65 7.52 24.39
N LEU A 524 57.07 6.43 23.90
CA LEU A 524 55.65 6.32 23.58
C LEU A 524 54.99 5.54 24.71
N VAL A 525 53.98 6.13 25.34
CA VAL A 525 53.19 5.43 26.35
C VAL A 525 52.28 4.45 25.63
N MET A 526 52.62 3.17 25.68
CA MET A 526 51.70 2.11 25.29
C MET A 526 50.67 1.97 26.41
N PRO A 527 49.35 1.93 26.11
CA PRO A 527 48.37 1.60 27.12
C PRO A 527 48.75 0.23 27.71
N SER A 528 48.85 0.15 29.04
CA SER A 528 49.24 -1.08 29.72
C SER A 528 48.31 -2.20 29.30
N GLN A 529 48.85 -3.25 28.68
CA GLN A 529 48.14 -4.52 28.53
C GLN A 529 47.98 -5.15 29.92
N GLY A 530 47.03 -4.61 30.70
CA GLY A 530 46.43 -5.38 31.78
C GLY A 530 45.73 -6.57 31.16
N GLN A 531 45.88 -7.75 31.78
CA GLN A 531 45.22 -8.99 31.35
C GLN A 531 43.78 -8.70 30.93
N MET A 532 43.43 -9.08 29.69
CA MET A 532 42.05 -9.17 29.26
C MET A 532 41.36 -10.23 30.12
N VAL A 533 40.82 -9.82 31.26
CA VAL A 533 39.86 -10.61 32.03
C VAL A 533 38.51 -10.30 31.42
N ASN A 534 37.86 -11.33 30.85
CA ASN A 534 36.47 -11.30 30.43
C ASN A 534 35.60 -10.80 31.58
N GLY A 535 35.16 -9.54 31.51
CA GLY A 535 34.23 -8.94 32.45
C GLY A 535 32.93 -8.61 31.74
N ALA A 536 31.93 -9.46 31.92
CA ALA A 536 30.54 -9.13 31.61
C ALA A 536 30.14 -7.90 32.43
N HIS A 537 29.79 -6.80 31.76
CA HIS A 537 29.20 -5.64 32.41
C HIS A 537 27.74 -5.95 32.77
N SER A 538 27.56 -6.40 34.01
CA SER A 538 26.34 -6.08 34.78
C SER A 538 26.81 -5.29 36.00
N SER A 539 26.48 -4.00 36.03
CA SER A 539 26.66 -3.15 37.20
C SER A 539 25.34 -2.47 37.52
N SER A 540 24.50 -3.21 38.24
CA SER A 540 23.52 -2.62 39.16
C SER A 540 24.28 -2.18 40.42
N THR A 541 24.13 -0.91 40.74
CA THR A 541 24.58 -0.28 41.99
C THR A 541 23.93 -0.94 43.21
N LEU A 542 24.71 -1.32 44.21
CA LEU A 542 24.29 -1.41 45.61
C LEU A 542 25.52 -1.32 46.52
N ASP A 543 25.45 -0.38 47.45
CA ASP A 543 26.35 -0.14 48.57
C ASP A 543 26.41 -1.34 49.53
N GLU A 544 27.59 -1.67 50.08
CA GLU A 544 27.77 -1.90 51.54
C GLU A 544 29.25 -2.00 51.95
N ALA A 545 29.50 -1.71 53.22
CA ALA A 545 30.76 -1.34 53.85
C ALA A 545 31.53 -2.53 54.49
N THR A 546 32.88 -2.54 54.32
CA THR A 546 33.98 -2.99 55.26
C THR A 546 33.89 -4.39 55.96
N PRO A 547 34.93 -4.95 56.67
CA PRO A 547 36.35 -4.60 56.80
C PRO A 547 37.39 -5.77 56.80
N THR A 548 38.70 -5.43 56.70
CA THR A 548 39.91 -6.11 57.26
C THR A 548 40.23 -7.57 56.82
N LEU A 549 41.46 -8.10 56.74
CA LEU A 549 42.71 -7.93 57.51
C LEU A 549 43.84 -8.73 56.78
N THR A 550 45.01 -8.11 56.55
CA THR A 550 46.39 -8.52 56.93
C THR A 550 47.40 -7.62 56.24
#